data_AF-A0A1S9SZU0-F1
#
_entry.id   AF-A0A1S9SZU0-F1
#
_cell.length_a   1.000
_cell.length_b   1.000
_cell.length_c   1.000
_cell.angle_alpha   90.00
_cell.angle_beta   90.00
_cell.angle_gamma   90.00
#
_symmetry.space_group_name_H-M   'P 1'
#
loop_
_entity.id
_entity.type
_entity.pdbx_description
1 polymer ?
#
loop_
_entity_poly.entity_id
_entity_poly.type
_entity_poly.pdbx_seq_one_letter_code
_entity_poly.pdbx_strand_id
1 'polypeptide(L)'
;MLKLMKLEWKKHHLSSYFKGLAICIVAIFVTVGLMAWGSKAESDEMFQNYKEFMSLVNIFIRITFIIFASVILSRLVIDEYKSRTIQLLFTYPLERKKLMKAKLLIAFGFCFFSIVIATFIINMLTFFLNPTIGFFEAPVSMSEMIATIPSTLISAFMMAGVSLIPLYFGMRKKSTATTITSAVIIGFLINATVSDGGNQVSLFQFIGVPIVFCLFGLVIGYLSYHKVDKMDLV
;
A
#
# COMPACT_ATOMS: atom_id res chain seq x y z
N MET A 1 19.28 4.79 -13.83
CA MET A 1 17.95 4.72 -13.19
C MET A 1 17.89 5.52 -11.89
N LEU A 2 18.76 5.29 -10.91
CA LEU A 2 18.71 5.98 -9.60
C LEU A 2 18.82 7.52 -9.68
N LYS A 3 19.63 8.08 -10.59
CA LYS A 3 19.69 9.54 -10.82
C LYS A 3 18.35 10.12 -11.31
N LEU A 4 17.64 9.40 -12.19
CA LEU A 4 16.30 9.78 -12.66
C LEU A 4 15.28 9.70 -11.53
N MET A 5 15.32 8.64 -10.72
CA MET A 5 14.45 8.53 -9.54
C MET A 5 14.68 9.67 -8.54
N LYS A 6 15.93 10.07 -8.31
CA LYS A 6 16.27 11.20 -7.43
C LYS A 6 15.78 12.55 -7.98
N LEU A 7 15.83 12.73 -9.30
CA LEU A 7 15.30 13.92 -9.98
C LEU A 7 13.77 13.99 -9.87
N GLU A 8 13.07 12.89 -10.13
CA GLU A 8 11.62 12.79 -9.99
C GLU A 8 11.17 13.02 -8.53
N TRP A 9 11.92 12.47 -7.57
CA TRP A 9 11.66 12.67 -6.14
C TRP A 9 11.74 14.14 -5.72
N LYS A 10 12.73 14.87 -6.24
CA LYS A 10 12.92 16.30 -5.96
C LYS A 10 11.90 17.16 -6.71
N LYS A 11 11.56 16.79 -7.96
CA LYS A 11 10.61 17.52 -8.81
C LYS A 11 9.19 17.50 -8.24
N HIS A 12 8.74 16.34 -7.76
CA HIS A 12 7.37 16.18 -7.24
C HIS A 12 7.23 16.42 -5.73
N HIS A 13 8.27 16.91 -5.05
CA HIS A 13 8.28 17.15 -3.60
C HIS A 13 7.72 15.96 -2.80
N LEU A 14 8.17 14.74 -3.12
CA LEU A 14 7.69 13.53 -2.46
C LEU A 14 7.94 13.54 -0.93
N SER A 15 8.87 14.39 -0.45
CA SER A 15 9.12 14.59 0.98
C SER A 15 7.91 15.09 1.77
N SER A 16 6.98 15.83 1.14
CA SER A 16 5.77 16.31 1.81
C SER A 16 4.83 15.17 2.20
N TYR A 17 4.85 14.06 1.43
CA TYR A 17 4.05 12.88 1.71
C TYR A 17 4.52 12.09 2.92
N PHE A 18 5.78 12.24 3.36
CA PHE A 18 6.25 11.60 4.60
C PHE A 18 5.52 12.11 5.83
N LYS A 19 5.10 13.39 5.84
CA LYS A 19 4.28 13.94 6.93
C LYS A 19 2.91 13.26 6.97
N GLY A 20 2.26 13.12 5.81
CA GLY A 20 0.99 12.40 5.70
C GLY A 20 1.12 10.92 6.10
N LEU A 21 2.22 10.28 5.70
CA LEU A 21 2.52 8.89 6.06
C LEU A 21 2.65 8.71 7.58
N ALA A 22 3.41 9.58 8.25
CA ALA A 22 3.57 9.54 9.70
C ALA A 22 2.23 9.75 10.43
N ILE A 23 1.43 10.72 9.99
CA ILE A 23 0.09 10.97 10.56
C ILE A 23 -0.80 9.74 10.40
N CYS A 24 -0.79 9.09 9.23
CA CYS A 24 -1.60 7.89 9.01
C CYS A 24 -1.16 6.70 9.87
N ILE A 25 0.15 6.51 10.07
CA ILE A 25 0.65 5.44 10.96
C ILE A 25 0.16 5.67 12.40
N VAL A 26 0.28 6.90 12.89
CA VAL A 26 -0.21 7.27 14.23
C VAL A 26 -1.73 7.12 14.32
N ALA A 27 -2.48 7.57 13.31
CA ALA A 27 -3.93 7.45 13.28
C ALA A 27 -4.39 5.99 13.31
N ILE A 28 -3.79 5.11 12.51
CA ILE A 28 -4.10 3.67 12.52
C ILE A 28 -3.84 3.09 13.91
N PHE A 29 -2.70 3.43 14.52
CA PHE A 29 -2.38 2.94 15.86
C PHE A 29 -3.39 3.40 16.91
N VAL A 30 -3.75 4.69 16.91
CA VAL A 30 -4.73 5.27 17.84
C VAL A 30 -6.11 4.65 17.63
N THR A 31 -6.58 4.51 16.39
CA THR A 31 -7.89 3.92 16.10
C THR A 31 -7.98 2.48 16.61
N VAL A 32 -6.99 1.64 16.30
CA VAL A 32 -7.02 0.23 16.73
C VAL A 32 -6.75 0.09 18.23
N GLY A 33 -5.89 0.93 18.80
CA GLY A 33 -5.66 0.98 20.24
C GLY A 33 -6.90 1.40 21.03
N LEU A 34 -7.67 2.38 20.54
CA LEU A 34 -8.94 2.78 21.14
C LEU A 34 -9.99 1.67 21.03
N MET A 35 -10.05 0.94 19.91
CA MET A 35 -10.94 -0.22 19.78
C MET A 35 -10.61 -1.31 20.81
N ALA A 36 -9.32 -1.62 20.98
CA ALA A 36 -8.87 -2.61 21.97
C ALA A 36 -9.09 -2.15 23.42
N TRP A 37 -9.03 -0.85 23.69
CA TRP A 37 -9.35 -0.30 25.02
C TRP A 37 -10.87 -0.30 25.27
N GLY A 38 -11.66 0.08 24.26
CA GLY A 38 -13.11 0.11 24.33
C GLY A 38 -13.71 -1.26 24.59
N SER A 39 -13.18 -2.31 23.94
CA SER A 39 -13.64 -3.68 24.16
C SER A 39 -13.38 -4.18 25.59
N LYS A 40 -12.27 -3.75 26.22
CA LYS A 40 -12.01 -4.04 27.65
C LYS A 40 -13.00 -3.36 28.60
N ALA A 41 -13.49 -2.17 28.25
CA ALA A 41 -14.44 -1.45 29.09
C ALA A 41 -15.85 -2.08 29.07
N GLU A 42 -16.21 -2.79 28.00
CA GLU A 42 -17.51 -3.45 27.83
C GLU A 42 -17.50 -4.94 28.25
N SER A 43 -16.39 -5.46 28.80
CA SER A 43 -16.20 -6.87 29.20
C SER A 43 -16.35 -7.92 28.08
N ASP A 44 -16.41 -7.47 26.83
CA ASP A 44 -16.46 -8.31 25.64
C ASP A 44 -15.09 -8.23 24.96
N GLU A 45 -14.23 -9.23 25.19
CA GLU A 45 -12.86 -9.21 24.66
C GLU A 45 -12.86 -9.43 23.14
N MET A 46 -13.07 -8.35 22.36
CA MET A 46 -13.00 -8.41 20.89
C MET A 46 -11.63 -8.89 20.35
N PHE A 47 -10.57 -8.81 21.15
CA PHE A 47 -9.22 -9.25 20.77
C PHE A 47 -8.63 -10.12 21.88
N GLN A 48 -8.81 -11.43 21.79
CA GLN A 48 -8.24 -12.36 22.77
C GLN A 48 -6.76 -12.63 22.51
N ASN A 49 -6.27 -12.36 21.28
CA ASN A 49 -4.92 -12.71 20.87
C ASN A 49 -4.21 -11.57 20.12
N TYR A 50 -2.90 -11.45 20.36
CA TYR A 50 -1.99 -10.53 19.65
C TYR A 50 -2.10 -10.66 18.12
N LYS A 51 -2.33 -11.90 17.65
CA LYS A 51 -2.49 -12.22 16.23
C LYS A 51 -3.72 -11.57 15.60
N GLU A 52 -4.83 -11.46 16.33
CA GLU A 52 -6.07 -10.85 15.83
C GLU A 52 -5.94 -9.34 15.73
N PHE A 53 -5.35 -8.72 16.75
CA PHE A 53 -5.00 -7.30 16.73
C PHE A 53 -4.07 -6.97 15.56
N MET A 54 -2.98 -7.74 15.40
CA MET A 54 -2.06 -7.54 14.29
C MET A 54 -2.70 -7.81 12.92
N SER A 55 -3.65 -8.73 12.82
CA SER A 55 -4.39 -8.97 11.58
C SER A 55 -5.19 -7.73 11.16
N LEU A 56 -5.94 -7.15 12.10
CA LEU A 56 -6.75 -5.96 11.85
C LEU A 56 -5.90 -4.74 11.52
N VAL A 57 -4.81 -4.51 12.27
CA VAL A 57 -3.81 -3.47 11.96
C VAL A 57 -3.27 -3.64 10.54
N ASN A 58 -2.88 -4.87 10.16
CA ASN A 58 -2.34 -5.14 8.83
C ASN A 58 -3.35 -4.82 7.72
N ILE A 59 -4.66 -5.05 7.94
CA ILE A 59 -5.71 -4.67 6.99
C ILE A 59 -5.75 -3.14 6.80
N PHE A 60 -5.75 -2.37 7.89
CA PHE A 60 -5.76 -0.90 7.82
C PHE A 60 -4.51 -0.33 7.15
N ILE A 61 -3.33 -0.87 7.48
CA ILE A 61 -2.06 -0.55 6.80
C ILE A 61 -2.23 -0.76 5.29
N ARG A 62 -2.67 -1.95 4.87
CA ARG A 62 -2.77 -2.32 3.46
C ARG A 62 -3.69 -1.39 2.68
N ILE A 63 -4.89 -1.12 3.20
CA ILE A 63 -5.87 -0.22 2.56
C ILE A 63 -5.34 1.21 2.48
N THR A 64 -4.72 1.71 3.54
CA THR A 64 -4.23 3.09 3.57
C THR A 64 -3.06 3.26 2.59
N PHE A 65 -2.09 2.35 2.60
CA PHE A 65 -0.91 2.47 1.76
C PHE A 65 -1.16 2.23 0.28
N ILE A 66 -2.13 1.38 -0.10
CA ILE A 66 -2.53 1.24 -1.52
C ILE A 66 -3.17 2.54 -2.06
N ILE A 67 -3.93 3.25 -1.23
CA ILE A 67 -4.51 4.55 -1.59
C ILE A 67 -3.39 5.59 -1.74
N PHE A 68 -2.44 5.67 -0.80
CA PHE A 68 -1.29 6.58 -0.91
C PHE A 68 -0.44 6.30 -2.15
N ALA A 69 -0.14 5.03 -2.44
CA ALA A 69 0.60 4.65 -3.63
C ALA A 69 -0.14 5.09 -4.91
N SER A 70 -1.46 4.97 -4.92
CA SER A 70 -2.30 5.40 -6.05
C SER A 70 -2.35 6.91 -6.21
N VAL A 71 -2.34 7.67 -5.11
CA VAL A 71 -2.22 9.14 -5.14
C VAL A 71 -0.87 9.55 -5.74
N ILE A 72 0.23 8.94 -5.29
CA ILE A 72 1.58 9.21 -5.81
C ILE A 72 1.66 8.87 -7.29
N LEU A 73 1.14 7.70 -7.68
CA LEU A 73 1.12 7.23 -9.04
C LEU A 73 0.25 8.14 -9.95
N SER A 74 -0.86 8.66 -9.42
CA SER A 74 -1.68 9.64 -10.14
C SER A 74 -0.94 10.97 -10.39
N ARG A 75 -0.17 11.48 -9.41
CA ARG A 75 0.62 12.70 -9.59
C ARG A 75 1.85 12.51 -10.48
N LEU A 76 2.51 11.34 -10.40
CA LEU A 76 3.71 11.04 -11.19
C LEU A 76 3.39 10.73 -12.64
N VAL A 77 2.29 10.02 -12.90
CA VAL A 77 1.94 9.56 -14.24
C VAL A 77 0.78 10.36 -14.83
N ILE A 78 -0.34 10.47 -14.13
CA ILE A 78 -1.60 10.95 -14.75
C ILE A 78 -1.60 12.47 -14.93
N ASP A 79 -1.03 13.23 -13.99
CA ASP A 79 -0.93 14.69 -14.14
C ASP A 79 -0.06 15.07 -15.35
N GLU A 80 1.00 14.31 -15.66
CA GLU A 80 1.80 14.52 -16.88
C GLU A 80 1.07 14.12 -18.17
N TYR A 81 0.22 13.09 -18.11
CA TYR A 81 -0.62 12.67 -19.24
C TYR A 81 -1.80 13.62 -19.52
N LYS A 82 -2.33 14.24 -18.47
CA LYS A 82 -3.45 15.20 -18.55
C LYS A 82 -2.98 16.56 -19.06
N SER A 83 -1.81 17.03 -18.64
CA SER A 83 -1.29 18.37 -18.93
C SER A 83 -0.67 18.54 -20.33
N ARG A 84 -0.71 17.53 -21.21
CA ARG A 84 -0.03 17.52 -22.53
C ARG A 84 1.48 17.82 -22.48
N THR A 85 2.10 17.83 -21.29
CA THR A 85 3.56 17.90 -21.08
C THR A 85 4.29 16.70 -21.68
N ILE A 86 3.57 15.67 -22.16
CA ILE A 86 4.10 14.64 -23.06
C ILE A 86 4.84 15.30 -24.24
N GLN A 87 4.38 16.43 -24.79
CA GLN A 87 5.07 17.20 -25.85
C GLN A 87 6.48 17.67 -25.45
N LEU A 88 6.73 17.97 -24.18
CA LEU A 88 8.09 18.26 -23.67
C LEU A 88 8.91 16.98 -23.44
N LEU A 89 8.26 15.83 -23.25
CA LEU A 89 8.90 14.52 -23.24
C LEU A 89 9.38 14.10 -24.64
N PHE A 90 8.76 14.62 -25.72
CA PHE A 90 9.18 14.39 -27.12
C PHE A 90 10.50 15.09 -27.48
N THR A 91 10.87 16.16 -26.77
CA THR A 91 12.18 16.83 -26.96
C THR A 91 13.30 16.11 -26.22
N TYR A 92 12.97 15.14 -25.35
CA TYR A 92 13.95 14.48 -24.50
C TYR A 92 14.57 13.27 -25.22
N PRO A 93 15.91 13.21 -25.42
CA PRO A 93 16.60 12.14 -26.15
C PRO A 93 16.69 10.81 -25.37
N LEU A 94 15.84 10.62 -24.35
CA LEU A 94 15.86 9.47 -23.44
C LEU A 94 14.69 8.53 -23.76
N GLU A 95 15.01 7.24 -23.90
CA GLU A 95 14.01 6.19 -24.15
C GLU A 95 12.85 6.26 -23.14
N ARG A 96 11.65 6.60 -23.62
CA ARG A 96 10.39 6.74 -22.85
C ARG A 96 10.09 5.55 -21.95
N LYS A 97 10.49 4.38 -22.45
CA LYS A 97 10.49 3.06 -21.81
C LYS A 97 11.23 3.06 -20.46
N LYS A 98 12.37 3.74 -20.36
CA LYS A 98 13.17 3.84 -19.11
C LYS A 98 12.54 4.81 -18.10
N LEU A 99 11.89 5.88 -18.58
CA LEU A 99 11.27 6.89 -17.73
C LEU A 99 9.98 6.38 -17.07
N MET A 100 9.11 5.72 -17.84
CA MET A 100 7.92 5.04 -17.30
C MET A 100 8.27 3.96 -16.28
N LYS A 101 9.28 3.13 -16.58
CA LYS A 101 9.78 2.11 -15.65
C LYS A 101 10.26 2.75 -14.34
N ALA A 102 11.00 3.85 -14.40
CA ALA A 102 11.46 4.54 -13.20
C ALA A 102 10.28 5.03 -12.32
N LYS A 103 9.22 5.58 -12.92
CA LYS A 103 8.05 6.08 -12.18
C LYS A 103 7.27 4.95 -11.48
N LEU A 104 7.04 3.86 -12.18
CA LEU A 104 6.38 2.68 -11.60
C LEU A 104 7.22 2.08 -10.47
N LEU A 105 8.54 2.04 -10.63
CA LEU A 105 9.45 1.52 -9.61
C LEU A 105 9.52 2.42 -8.38
N ILE A 106 9.38 3.75 -8.54
CA ILE A 106 9.23 4.69 -7.40
C ILE A 106 7.94 4.41 -6.64
N ALA A 107 6.79 4.29 -7.33
CA ALA A 107 5.51 4.02 -6.67
C ALA A 107 5.49 2.64 -5.98
N PHE A 108 6.00 1.61 -6.66
CA PHE A 108 6.14 0.27 -6.11
C PHE A 108 7.05 0.25 -4.87
N GLY A 109 8.24 0.84 -4.97
CA GLY A 109 9.18 0.95 -3.86
C GLY A 109 8.59 1.73 -2.70
N PHE A 110 7.95 2.87 -2.96
CA PHE A 110 7.28 3.66 -1.93
C PHE A 110 6.21 2.85 -1.20
N CYS A 111 5.35 2.12 -1.92
CA CYS A 111 4.31 1.29 -1.31
C CYS A 111 4.91 0.16 -0.46
N PHE A 112 5.95 -0.51 -0.96
CA PHE A 112 6.66 -1.57 -0.24
C PHE A 112 7.30 -1.06 1.06
N PHE A 113 8.13 -0.02 0.98
CA PHE A 113 8.81 0.54 2.16
C PHE A 113 7.81 1.09 3.17
N SER A 114 6.73 1.73 2.71
CA SER A 114 5.70 2.27 3.59
C SER A 114 5.01 1.18 4.42
N ILE A 115 4.64 0.06 3.79
CA ILE A 115 4.02 -1.08 4.49
C ILE A 115 4.99 -1.70 5.50
N VAL A 116 6.25 -1.90 5.10
CA VAL A 116 7.28 -2.47 5.99
C VAL A 116 7.54 -1.57 7.20
N ILE A 117 7.75 -0.27 6.97
CA ILE A 117 8.00 0.71 8.04
C ILE A 117 6.79 0.82 8.97
N ALA A 118 5.57 0.93 8.43
CA ALA A 118 4.37 1.03 9.24
C ALA A 118 4.16 -0.21 10.12
N THR A 119 4.34 -1.40 9.53
CA THR A 119 4.21 -2.65 10.28
C THR A 119 5.27 -2.74 11.38
N PHE A 120 6.52 -2.37 11.09
CA PHE A 120 7.60 -2.36 12.08
C PHE A 120 7.35 -1.37 13.22
N ILE A 121 6.90 -0.15 12.90
CA ILE A 121 6.57 0.87 13.91
C ILE A 121 5.44 0.38 14.82
N ILE A 122 4.37 -0.18 14.27
CA ILE A 122 3.24 -0.64 15.08
C ILE A 122 3.61 -1.87 15.92
N ASN A 123 4.45 -2.78 15.42
CA ASN A 123 5.00 -3.87 16.23
C ASN A 123 5.77 -3.35 17.45
N MET A 124 6.69 -2.40 17.22
CA MET A 124 7.47 -1.77 18.30
C MET A 124 6.58 -1.05 19.30
N LEU A 125 5.58 -0.31 18.82
CA LEU A 125 4.66 0.44 19.67
C LEU A 125 3.78 -0.50 20.50
N THR A 126 3.28 -1.58 19.90
CA THR A 126 2.50 -2.60 20.61
C THR A 126 3.33 -3.31 21.68
N PHE A 127 4.60 -3.64 21.40
CA PHE A 127 5.52 -4.21 22.39
C PHE A 127 5.74 -3.29 23.60
N PHE A 128 5.86 -1.97 23.37
CA PHE A 128 6.10 -1.00 24.44
C PHE A 128 4.84 -0.69 25.26
N LEU A 129 3.65 -0.71 24.64
CA LEU A 129 2.37 -0.44 25.32
C LEU A 129 1.78 -1.68 26.01
N ASN A 130 2.18 -2.89 25.62
CA ASN A 130 1.70 -4.12 26.25
C ASN A 130 1.92 -4.16 27.78
N PRO A 131 3.12 -3.84 28.33
CA PRO A 131 3.36 -3.87 29.77
C PRO A 131 2.72 -2.70 30.55
N THR A 132 2.34 -1.60 29.90
CA THR A 132 1.81 -0.39 30.60
C THR A 132 0.29 -0.33 30.63
N ILE A 133 -0.39 -0.92 29.64
CA ILE A 133 -1.86 -0.88 29.50
C ILE A 133 -2.47 -2.27 29.69
N GLY A 134 -1.66 -3.33 29.62
CA GLY A 134 -2.13 -4.71 29.75
C GLY A 134 -3.16 -5.03 28.67
N PHE A 135 -2.87 -4.71 27.40
CA PHE A 135 -3.79 -4.99 26.29
C PHE A 135 -4.07 -6.50 26.12
N PHE A 136 -3.13 -7.37 26.50
CA PHE A 136 -3.23 -8.84 26.40
C PHE A 136 -2.72 -9.52 27.69
N GLU A 137 -3.33 -10.64 28.09
CA GLU A 137 -2.80 -11.51 29.16
C GLU A 137 -1.57 -12.32 28.70
N ALA A 138 -1.40 -12.51 27.38
CA ALA A 138 -0.26 -13.22 26.83
C ALA A 138 0.95 -12.29 26.58
N PRO A 139 2.17 -12.65 27.06
CA PRO A 139 3.36 -11.88 26.78
C PRO A 139 3.70 -11.96 25.29
N VAL A 140 3.73 -10.80 24.61
CA VAL A 140 4.24 -10.65 23.24
C VAL A 140 5.67 -11.17 23.21
N SER A 141 5.86 -12.37 22.71
CA SER A 141 7.16 -13.02 22.67
C SER A 141 7.95 -12.50 21.48
N MET A 142 9.21 -12.13 21.71
CA MET A 142 10.17 -11.72 20.66
C MET A 142 10.23 -12.71 19.48
N SER A 143 9.95 -13.99 19.72
CA SER A 143 9.86 -15.06 18.71
C SER A 143 8.71 -14.87 17.71
N GLU A 144 7.54 -14.40 18.14
CA GLU A 144 6.38 -14.17 17.26
C GLU A 144 6.59 -12.95 16.36
N MET A 145 7.27 -11.92 16.88
CA MET A 145 7.64 -10.74 16.10
C MET A 145 8.63 -11.09 14.99
N ILE A 146 9.62 -11.94 15.27
CA ILE A 146 10.62 -12.40 14.29
C ILE A 146 9.97 -13.32 13.23
N ALA A 147 9.06 -14.21 13.64
CA ALA A 147 8.32 -15.09 12.72
C ALA A 147 7.41 -14.31 11.74
N THR A 148 7.01 -13.09 12.11
CA THR A 148 6.15 -12.22 11.30
C THR A 148 6.93 -11.42 10.25
N ILE A 149 8.27 -11.33 10.34
CA ILE A 149 9.12 -10.63 9.37
C ILE A 149 9.03 -11.22 7.95
N PRO A 150 9.19 -12.54 7.73
CA PRO A 150 9.11 -13.10 6.37
C PRO A 150 7.71 -12.99 5.77
N SER A 151 6.65 -13.20 6.56
CA SER A 151 5.27 -13.09 6.07
C SER A 151 4.90 -11.64 5.72
N THR A 152 5.37 -10.67 6.51
CA THR A 152 5.16 -9.24 6.22
C THR A 152 5.87 -8.79 4.96
N LEU A 153 7.11 -9.23 4.73
CA LEU A 153 7.85 -8.94 3.49
C LEU A 153 7.13 -9.47 2.24
N ILE A 154 6.66 -10.73 2.28
CA ILE A 154 5.90 -11.32 1.18
C ILE A 154 4.60 -10.53 0.95
N SER A 155 3.88 -10.21 2.02
CA SER A 155 2.62 -9.46 1.94
C SER A 155 2.82 -8.04 1.40
N ALA A 156 3.92 -7.37 1.77
CA ALA A 156 4.27 -6.05 1.29
C ALA A 156 4.62 -6.08 -0.20
N PHE A 157 5.34 -7.11 -0.65
CA PHE A 157 5.65 -7.30 -2.07
C PHE A 157 4.38 -7.53 -2.91
N MET A 158 3.48 -8.39 -2.43
CA MET A 158 2.19 -8.63 -3.10
C MET A 158 1.38 -7.35 -3.21
N MET A 159 1.21 -6.62 -2.11
CA MET A 159 0.45 -5.36 -2.07
C MET A 159 1.07 -4.26 -2.93
N ALA A 160 2.41 -4.19 -2.98
CA ALA A 160 3.10 -3.29 -3.90
C ALA A 160 2.78 -3.64 -5.37
N GLY A 161 2.67 -4.93 -5.71
CA GLY A 161 2.21 -5.37 -7.04
C GLY A 161 0.76 -4.95 -7.31
N VAL A 162 -0.13 -5.14 -6.35
CA VAL A 162 -1.55 -4.75 -6.47
C VAL A 162 -1.71 -3.23 -6.65
N SER A 163 -0.86 -2.42 -6.01
CA SER A 163 -0.88 -0.96 -6.13
C SER A 163 -0.67 -0.43 -7.56
N LEU A 164 -0.21 -1.29 -8.48
CA LEU A 164 -0.06 -0.97 -9.90
C LEU A 164 -1.36 -1.11 -10.69
N ILE A 165 -2.38 -1.83 -10.19
CA ILE A 165 -3.66 -2.03 -10.90
C ILE A 165 -4.41 -0.70 -11.12
N PRO A 166 -4.52 0.21 -10.13
CA PRO A 166 -5.18 1.50 -10.29
C PRO A 166 -4.66 2.34 -11.46
N LEU A 167 -3.39 2.16 -11.84
CA LEU A 167 -2.78 2.80 -13.01
C LEU A 167 -3.58 2.56 -14.29
N TYR A 168 -4.07 1.34 -14.50
CA TYR A 168 -4.80 0.97 -15.70
C TYR A 168 -6.06 1.83 -15.89
N PHE A 169 -6.85 1.93 -14.82
CA PHE A 169 -8.08 2.71 -14.81
C PHE A 169 -7.79 4.21 -14.90
N GLY A 170 -6.74 4.67 -14.21
CA GLY A 170 -6.28 6.05 -14.24
C GLY A 170 -5.85 6.53 -15.62
N MET A 171 -5.05 5.73 -16.34
CA MET A 171 -4.58 6.06 -17.68
C MET A 171 -5.70 6.03 -18.73
N ARG A 172 -6.67 5.11 -18.60
CA ARG A 172 -7.79 4.99 -19.56
C ARG A 172 -8.73 6.20 -19.50
N LYS A 173 -8.96 6.77 -18.31
CA LYS A 173 -9.84 7.93 -18.12
C LYS A 173 -9.11 9.27 -17.94
N LYS A 174 -7.77 9.28 -17.95
CA LYS A 174 -6.90 10.46 -17.72
C LYS A 174 -7.33 11.27 -16.48
N SER A 175 -7.70 10.57 -15.40
CA SER A 175 -8.29 11.19 -14.21
C SER A 175 -7.66 10.68 -12.93
N THR A 176 -7.23 11.61 -12.08
CA THR A 176 -6.69 11.34 -10.75
C THR A 176 -7.76 10.73 -9.84
N ALA A 177 -9.00 11.23 -9.90
CA ALA A 177 -10.12 10.73 -9.13
C ALA A 177 -10.42 9.25 -9.41
N THR A 178 -10.43 8.84 -10.69
CA THR A 178 -10.69 7.45 -11.08
C THR A 178 -9.60 6.48 -10.58
N THR A 179 -8.37 6.96 -10.46
CA THR A 179 -7.25 6.16 -9.96
C THR A 179 -7.43 5.88 -8.47
N ILE A 180 -7.72 6.93 -7.70
CA ILE A 180 -7.91 6.82 -6.25
C ILE A 180 -9.13 5.96 -5.94
N THR A 181 -10.27 6.17 -6.60
CA THR A 181 -11.47 5.36 -6.34
C THR A 181 -11.26 3.90 -6.68
N SER A 182 -10.57 3.58 -7.79
CA SER A 182 -10.24 2.19 -8.12
C SER A 182 -9.32 1.54 -7.07
N ALA A 183 -8.37 2.30 -6.51
CA ALA A 183 -7.49 1.82 -5.46
C ALA A 183 -8.24 1.51 -4.15
N VAL A 184 -9.20 2.36 -3.79
CA VAL A 184 -10.07 2.14 -2.63
C VAL A 184 -10.86 0.84 -2.83
N ILE A 185 -11.54 0.68 -3.97
CA ILE A 185 -12.34 -0.52 -4.27
C ILE A 185 -11.48 -1.78 -4.21
N ILE A 186 -10.30 -1.77 -4.84
CA ILE A 186 -9.38 -2.91 -4.84
C ILE A 186 -8.85 -3.20 -3.42
N GLY A 187 -8.51 -2.16 -2.66
CA GLY A 187 -8.05 -2.27 -1.28
C GLY A 187 -9.09 -2.93 -0.38
N PHE A 188 -10.35 -2.51 -0.48
CA PHE A 188 -11.45 -3.14 0.25
C PHE A 188 -11.73 -4.56 -0.20
N LEU A 189 -11.73 -4.82 -1.52
CA LEU A 189 -12.03 -6.15 -2.06
C LEU A 189 -11.00 -7.20 -1.64
N ILE A 190 -9.72 -6.84 -1.58
CA ILE A 190 -8.65 -7.76 -1.17
C ILE A 190 -8.67 -8.04 0.33
N ASN A 191 -9.06 -7.04 1.13
CA ASN A 191 -9.14 -7.18 2.58
C ASN A 191 -10.54 -7.50 3.08
N ALA A 192 -11.48 -7.84 2.18
CA ALA A 192 -12.81 -8.26 2.59
C ALA A 192 -12.69 -9.57 3.40
N THR A 193 -13.25 -9.54 4.60
CA THR A 193 -13.28 -10.65 5.53
C THR A 193 -14.69 -11.20 5.57
N VAL A 194 -14.83 -12.51 5.38
CA VAL A 194 -16.10 -13.22 5.58
C VAL A 194 -15.98 -13.95 6.91
N SER A 195 -16.96 -13.72 7.79
CA SER A 195 -17.04 -14.36 9.10
C SER A 195 -18.24 -15.29 9.12
N ASP A 196 -18.01 -16.57 9.41
CA ASP A 196 -19.06 -17.59 9.55
C ASP A 196 -19.23 -17.99 11.03
N GLY A 197 -19.50 -17.00 11.89
CA GLY A 197 -19.84 -17.20 13.31
C GLY A 197 -18.73 -17.70 14.24
N GLY A 198 -17.59 -18.20 13.72
CA GLY A 198 -16.47 -18.67 14.55
C GLY A 198 -15.08 -18.59 13.92
N ASN A 199 -14.99 -18.40 12.60
CA ASN A 199 -13.70 -18.26 11.91
C ASN A 199 -13.76 -17.07 10.94
N GLN A 200 -12.88 -16.09 11.16
CA GLN A 200 -12.74 -14.94 10.26
C GLN A 200 -11.70 -15.26 9.20
N VAL A 201 -12.13 -15.39 7.95
CA VAL A 201 -11.21 -15.65 6.83
C VAL A 201 -11.19 -14.43 5.92
N SER A 202 -10.03 -13.77 5.88
CA SER A 202 -9.80 -12.68 4.93
C SER A 202 -9.39 -13.25 3.58
N LEU A 203 -9.89 -12.68 2.47
CA LEU A 203 -9.47 -13.08 1.11
C LEU A 203 -7.95 -12.98 0.90
N PHE A 204 -7.29 -12.09 1.64
CA PHE A 204 -5.83 -11.97 1.64
C PHE A 204 -5.11 -13.18 2.27
N GLN A 205 -5.72 -13.89 3.23
CA GLN A 205 -5.08 -15.06 3.86
C GLN A 205 -4.96 -16.23 2.89
N PHE A 206 -5.81 -16.30 1.87
CA PHE A 206 -5.62 -17.21 0.75
C PHE A 206 -4.51 -16.70 -0.15
N ILE A 207 -3.29 -17.23 0.04
CA ILE A 207 -2.08 -16.81 -0.69
C ILE A 207 -2.29 -16.73 -2.22
N GLY A 208 -3.16 -17.56 -2.79
CA GLY A 208 -3.47 -17.57 -4.21
C GLY A 208 -4.09 -16.26 -4.72
N VAL A 209 -4.96 -15.61 -3.94
CA VAL A 209 -5.68 -14.40 -4.38
C VAL A 209 -4.72 -13.20 -4.53
N PRO A 210 -3.88 -12.84 -3.53
CA PRO A 210 -2.92 -11.75 -3.71
C PRO A 210 -1.84 -12.07 -4.74
N ILE A 211 -1.47 -13.34 -4.97
CA ILE A 211 -0.53 -13.71 -6.05
C ILE A 211 -1.13 -13.36 -7.41
N VAL A 212 -2.37 -13.79 -7.67
CA VAL A 212 -3.05 -13.52 -8.94
C VAL A 212 -3.19 -12.02 -9.16
N PHE A 213 -3.64 -11.26 -8.15
CA PHE A 213 -3.75 -9.81 -8.24
C PHE A 213 -2.39 -9.12 -8.44
N CYS A 214 -1.32 -9.60 -7.79
CA CYS A 214 0.04 -9.09 -7.99
C CYS A 214 0.52 -9.32 -9.43
N LEU A 215 0.31 -10.53 -9.99
CA LEU A 215 0.63 -10.83 -11.38
C LEU A 215 -0.18 -9.96 -12.33
N PHE A 216 -1.47 -9.77 -12.08
CA PHE A 216 -2.30 -8.83 -12.85
C PHE A 216 -1.77 -7.40 -12.79
N GLY A 217 -1.36 -6.93 -11.61
CA GLY A 217 -0.73 -5.60 -11.43
C GLY A 217 0.58 -5.45 -12.21
N LEU A 218 1.43 -6.47 -12.22
CA LEU A 218 2.68 -6.48 -13.00
C LEU A 218 2.42 -6.52 -14.51
N VAL A 219 1.46 -7.34 -14.96
CA VAL A 219 1.02 -7.38 -16.37
C VAL A 219 0.47 -6.03 -16.81
N ILE A 220 -0.30 -5.35 -15.95
CA ILE A 220 -0.81 -4.01 -16.20
C ILE A 220 0.35 -2.99 -16.29
N GLY A 221 1.34 -3.07 -15.39
CA GLY A 221 2.55 -2.25 -15.46
C GLY A 221 3.31 -2.46 -16.77
N TYR A 222 3.40 -3.71 -17.24
CA TYR A 222 4.01 -4.05 -18.53
C TYR A 222 3.17 -3.60 -19.74
N LEU A 223 1.84 -3.70 -19.67
CA LEU A 223 0.96 -3.19 -20.72
C LEU A 223 1.01 -1.66 -20.82
N SER A 224 1.14 -0.97 -19.69
CA SER A 224 1.37 0.48 -19.67
C SER A 224 2.64 0.84 -20.45
N TYR A 225 3.72 0.07 -20.29
CA TYR A 225 4.95 0.20 -21.06
C TYR A 225 4.75 -0.02 -22.56
N HIS A 226 3.97 -1.04 -22.97
CA HIS A 226 3.75 -1.35 -24.39
C HIS A 226 2.79 -0.35 -25.07
N LYS A 227 1.82 0.20 -24.34
CA LYS A 227 0.82 1.12 -24.89
C LYS A 227 1.37 2.54 -25.11
N VAL A 228 2.42 2.94 -24.39
CA VAL A 228 3.16 4.20 -24.64
C VAL A 228 3.75 4.24 -26.05
N ASP A 229 4.08 3.08 -26.64
CA ASP A 229 4.63 2.97 -28.00
C ASP A 229 3.53 3.09 -29.08
N LYS A 230 2.30 2.66 -28.78
CA LYS A 230 1.19 2.61 -29.75
C LYS A 230 0.28 3.83 -29.74
N MET A 231 0.35 4.68 -28.72
CA MET A 231 -0.45 5.91 -28.62
C MET A 231 0.02 7.04 -29.55
N ASP A 232 1.08 6.82 -30.31
CA ASP A 232 1.70 7.78 -31.25
C ASP A 232 1.45 7.45 -32.74
N LEU A 233 0.49 6.57 -33.08
CA LEU A 233 0.12 6.29 -34.48
C LEU A 233 -1.19 6.95 -34.94
N VAL A 234 -1.68 7.98 -34.25
CA VAL A 234 -2.86 8.77 -34.68
C VAL A 234 -2.62 10.25 -34.48
#